data_AF-A0A4T0SIS5-F1
#
_entry.id   AF-A0A4T0SIS5-F1
#
_cell.length_a   1.000
_cell.length_b   1.000
_cell.length_c   1.000
_cell.angle_alpha   90.00
_cell.angle_beta   90.00
_cell.angle_gamma   90.00
#
_symmetry.space_group_name_H-M   'P 1'
#
loop_
_entity.id
_entity.type
_entity.pdbx_description
1 polymer ?
#
loop_
_entity_poly.entity_id
_entity_poly.type
_entity_poly.pdbx_seq_one_letter_code
_entity_poly.pdbx_strand_id
1 'polypeptide(L)'
;MNSETLPRFCHQHSKDILAQKGYYNTRGDWIEFEDWIPRHLSSYTQIQLRVLMEKPISATDAPGYIYVYTLSGSTTVTHVEYKIGRTNNINRRLDSWSKQCNRELVLRQHFPTSVAPSSRLLTTFAVDPKIQCVYVNRLERLIHLELSEYNDIEQQICKECGCKHKEIFRLRRMQTRQGTEFEGLIRPMIEKWNAYVARCC
;
A
#
# COMPACT_ATOMS: atom_id res chain seq x y z
N MET A 1 -15.91 -7.63 -8.44
CA MET A 1 -15.93 -6.16 -8.62
C MET A 1 -16.76 -5.57 -7.50
N ASN A 2 -16.13 -5.08 -6.43
CA ASN A 2 -16.76 -4.19 -5.46
C ASN A 2 -15.65 -3.27 -4.95
N SER A 3 -15.31 -2.26 -5.77
CA SER A 3 -14.51 -1.15 -5.26
C SER A 3 -15.46 -0.28 -4.45
N GLU A 4 -15.68 -0.63 -3.18
CA GLU A 4 -16.27 0.29 -2.22
C GLU A 4 -15.39 1.54 -2.18
N THR A 5 -15.81 2.57 -2.91
CA THR A 5 -15.33 3.93 -2.74
C THR A 5 -15.75 4.34 -1.34
N LEU A 6 -14.79 4.69 -0.51
CA LEU A 6 -15.09 5.23 0.82
C LEU A 6 -15.96 6.49 0.68
N PRO A 7 -16.94 6.67 1.58
CA PRO A 7 -17.90 7.77 1.48
C PRO A 7 -17.21 9.13 1.59
N ARG A 8 -17.71 10.10 0.82
CA ARG A 8 -17.36 11.51 0.97
C ARG A 8 -18.21 12.09 2.09
N PHE A 9 -17.55 12.69 3.09
CA PHE A 9 -18.23 13.30 4.24
C PHE A 9 -18.46 14.80 4.03
N CYS A 10 -19.56 15.33 4.55
CA CYS A 10 -19.80 16.77 4.58
C CYS A 10 -18.92 17.45 5.63
N HIS A 11 -18.82 18.78 5.58
CA HIS A 11 -17.95 19.57 6.46
C HIS A 11 -18.22 19.36 7.97
N GLN A 12 -19.45 19.04 8.37
CA GLN A 12 -19.79 18.78 9.76
C GLN A 12 -19.29 17.40 10.20
N HIS A 13 -19.63 16.34 9.46
CA HIS A 13 -19.17 14.98 9.74
C HIS A 13 -17.65 14.84 9.69
N SER A 14 -16.97 15.59 8.81
CA SER A 14 -15.50 15.61 8.78
C SER A 14 -14.88 16.12 10.07
N LYS A 15 -15.50 17.11 10.72
CA LYS A 15 -14.98 17.67 11.99
C LYS A 15 -15.14 16.68 13.13
N ASP A 16 -16.28 16.01 13.20
CA ASP A 16 -16.57 15.04 14.25
C ASP A 16 -15.61 13.84 14.17
N ILE A 17 -15.35 13.32 12.96
CA ILE A 17 -14.39 12.21 12.74
C ILE A 17 -12.95 12.67 13.07
N LEU A 18 -12.59 13.92 12.74
CA LEU A 18 -11.27 14.45 13.06
C LEU A 18 -11.08 14.71 14.56
N ALA A 19 -12.15 15.00 15.29
CA ALA A 19 -12.12 15.20 16.73
C ALA A 19 -11.93 13.89 17.52
N GLN A 20 -12.33 12.75 16.95
CA GLN A 20 -12.07 11.43 17.55
C GLN A 20 -10.57 11.16 17.61
N LYS A 21 -10.05 10.78 18.79
CA LYS A 21 -8.62 10.51 18.98
C LYS A 21 -8.22 9.07 18.65
N GLY A 22 -9.17 8.15 18.71
CA GLY A 22 -8.92 6.73 18.56
C GLY A 22 -10.22 5.92 18.59
N TYR A 23 -10.06 4.61 18.58
CA TYR A 23 -11.16 3.64 18.62
C TYR A 23 -10.72 2.39 19.40
N TYR A 24 -11.69 1.60 19.85
CA TYR A 24 -11.43 0.28 20.42
C TYR A 24 -11.38 -0.77 19.32
N ASN A 25 -10.31 -1.56 19.28
CA ASN A 25 -10.25 -2.70 18.36
C ASN A 25 -11.17 -3.86 18.83
N THR A 26 -11.26 -4.91 18.03
CA THR A 26 -12.04 -6.13 18.35
C THR A 26 -11.51 -6.89 19.57
N ARG A 27 -10.27 -6.61 20.01
CA ARG A 27 -9.63 -7.18 21.20
C ARG A 27 -9.90 -6.36 22.48
N GLY A 28 -10.51 -5.18 22.35
CA GLY A 28 -10.74 -4.25 23.46
C GLY A 28 -9.57 -3.31 23.75
N ASP A 29 -8.52 -3.30 22.93
CA ASP A 29 -7.41 -2.36 23.05
C ASP A 29 -7.80 -1.00 22.45
N TRP A 30 -7.41 0.08 23.13
CA TRP A 30 -7.53 1.43 22.62
C TRP A 30 -6.41 1.72 21.61
N ILE A 31 -6.78 2.12 20.39
CA ILE A 31 -5.85 2.49 19.33
C ILE A 31 -5.99 3.98 19.03
N GLU A 32 -4.90 4.73 19.23
CA GLU A 32 -4.84 6.15 18.88
C GLU A 32 -4.54 6.32 17.40
N PHE A 33 -5.26 7.23 16.74
CA PHE A 33 -5.05 7.50 15.32
C PHE A 33 -3.70 8.18 15.05
N GLU A 34 -3.20 8.99 15.99
CA GLU A 34 -1.94 9.74 15.83
C GLU A 34 -0.70 8.83 15.80
N ASP A 35 -0.78 7.63 16.37
CA ASP A 35 0.31 6.64 16.35
C ASP A 35 0.58 6.09 14.95
N TRP A 36 -0.44 6.08 14.08
CA TRP A 36 -0.39 5.43 12.77
C TRP A 36 -0.57 6.39 11.60
N ILE A 37 -1.39 7.44 11.78
CA ILE A 37 -1.76 8.39 10.74
C ILE A 37 -0.85 9.62 10.84
N PRO A 38 0.01 9.88 9.85
CA PRO A 38 0.86 11.06 9.85
C PRO A 38 0.04 12.37 9.82
N ARG A 39 0.42 13.32 10.69
CA ARG A 39 -0.29 14.59 10.87
C ARG A 39 -0.23 15.53 9.65
N HIS A 40 0.75 15.34 8.77
CA HIS A 40 0.93 16.17 7.57
C HIS A 40 0.04 15.75 6.40
N LEU A 41 -0.68 14.62 6.49
CA LEU A 41 -1.64 14.21 5.46
C LEU A 41 -2.83 15.17 5.43
N SER A 42 -3.45 15.36 4.27
CA SER A 42 -4.69 16.14 4.16
C SER A 42 -5.79 15.60 5.10
N SER A 43 -6.67 16.49 5.56
CA SER A 43 -7.84 16.12 6.36
C SER A 43 -8.69 15.05 5.68
N TYR A 44 -8.80 15.10 4.35
CA TYR A 44 -9.49 14.07 3.58
C TYR A 44 -8.86 12.70 3.78
N THR A 45 -7.56 12.55 3.52
CA THR A 45 -6.86 11.28 3.66
C THR A 45 -6.87 10.78 5.10
N GLN A 46 -6.69 11.67 6.09
CA GLN A 46 -6.81 11.30 7.51
C GLN A 46 -8.18 10.71 7.83
N ILE A 47 -9.27 11.35 7.41
CA ILE A 47 -10.64 10.85 7.62
C ILE A 47 -10.82 9.47 6.98
N GLN A 48 -10.37 9.31 5.74
CA GLN A 48 -10.51 8.05 5.00
C GLN A 48 -9.73 6.91 5.68
N LEU A 49 -8.53 7.19 6.20
CA LEU A 49 -7.75 6.24 6.98
C LEU A 49 -8.47 5.87 8.28
N ARG A 50 -8.96 6.85 9.06
CA ARG A 50 -9.71 6.60 10.31
C ARG A 50 -10.92 5.70 10.08
N VAL A 51 -11.72 6.03 9.07
CA VAL A 51 -12.89 5.23 8.69
C VAL A 51 -12.50 3.82 8.26
N LEU A 52 -11.42 3.68 7.48
CA LEU A 52 -10.95 2.35 7.08
C LEU A 52 -10.42 1.55 8.27
N MET A 53 -9.74 2.19 9.23
CA MET A 53 -9.21 1.57 10.46
C MET A 53 -10.32 1.06 11.38
N GLU A 54 -11.46 1.72 11.44
CA GLU A 54 -12.62 1.30 12.25
C GLU A 54 -13.48 0.23 11.55
N LYS A 55 -13.47 0.19 10.21
CA LYS A 55 -14.23 -0.82 9.45
C LYS A 55 -13.85 -2.24 9.87
N PRO A 56 -14.82 -3.17 10.02
CA PRO A 56 -14.52 -4.57 10.31
C PRO A 56 -13.68 -5.20 9.19
N ILE A 57 -12.93 -6.25 9.53
CA ILE A 57 -12.16 -7.03 8.55
C ILE A 57 -13.13 -7.72 7.60
N SER A 58 -12.82 -7.70 6.31
CA SER A 58 -13.62 -8.39 5.31
C SER A 58 -13.52 -9.90 5.51
N ALA A 59 -14.64 -10.62 5.44
CA ALA A 59 -14.65 -12.09 5.49
C ALA A 59 -13.86 -12.75 4.33
N THR A 60 -13.61 -11.99 3.25
CA THR A 60 -12.81 -12.40 2.11
C THR A 60 -11.33 -11.98 2.21
N ASP A 61 -10.94 -11.33 3.31
CA ASP A 61 -9.53 -11.05 3.57
C ASP A 61 -8.79 -12.33 3.93
N ALA A 62 -7.54 -12.42 3.50
CA ALA A 62 -6.74 -13.61 3.65
C ALA A 62 -5.26 -13.25 3.82
N PRO A 63 -4.44 -14.19 4.33
CA PRO A 63 -3.01 -14.01 4.37
C PRO A 63 -2.36 -13.91 2.99
N GLY A 64 -1.25 -13.18 2.89
CA GLY A 64 -0.49 -13.08 1.65
C GLY A 64 0.67 -12.09 1.71
N TYR A 65 0.97 -11.49 0.54
CA TYR A 65 2.12 -10.64 0.29
C TYR A 65 1.73 -9.33 -0.38
N ILE A 66 2.47 -8.28 -0.08
CA ILE A 66 2.48 -7.03 -0.85
C ILE A 66 3.71 -7.04 -1.74
N TYR A 67 3.58 -6.71 -3.01
CA TYR A 67 4.70 -6.54 -3.92
C TYR A 67 4.77 -5.10 -4.43
N VAL A 68 5.98 -4.66 -4.75
CA VAL A 68 6.25 -3.34 -5.31
C VAL A 68 7.07 -3.52 -6.59
N TYR A 69 6.55 -2.98 -7.69
CA TYR A 69 7.27 -2.86 -8.95
C TYR A 69 7.60 -1.40 -9.25
N THR A 70 8.71 -1.16 -9.93
CA THR A 70 9.03 0.11 -10.59
C THR A 70 8.70 0.02 -12.07
N LEU A 71 8.12 1.07 -12.66
CA LEU A 71 7.83 1.16 -14.08
C LEU A 71 9.01 1.80 -14.83
N SER A 72 9.67 1.04 -15.71
CA SER A 72 10.84 1.53 -16.47
C SER A 72 10.47 2.53 -17.55
N GLY A 73 9.31 2.37 -18.20
CA GLY A 73 8.92 3.13 -19.40
C GLY A 73 8.34 4.53 -19.20
N SER A 74 8.05 4.95 -17.96
CA SER A 74 7.40 6.26 -17.66
C SER A 74 8.14 7.06 -16.56
N THR A 75 9.32 6.60 -16.16
CA THR A 75 10.12 7.28 -15.15
C THR A 75 10.79 8.51 -15.75
N THR A 76 10.46 9.70 -15.24
CA THR A 76 11.06 10.97 -15.65
C THR A 76 12.18 11.37 -14.68
N VAL A 77 12.96 12.40 -15.03
CA VAL A 77 14.00 12.96 -14.13
C VAL A 77 13.38 13.45 -12.82
N THR A 78 12.10 13.85 -12.83
CA THR A 78 11.41 14.44 -11.68
C THR A 78 10.47 13.49 -10.96
N HIS A 79 10.01 12.42 -11.61
CA HIS A 79 9.04 11.49 -11.03
C HIS A 79 9.38 10.03 -11.32
N VAL A 80 8.96 9.16 -10.41
CA VAL A 80 9.08 7.71 -10.52
C VAL A 80 7.70 7.09 -10.32
N GLU A 81 7.42 6.01 -11.05
CA GLU A 81 6.16 5.29 -10.97
C GLU A 81 6.35 3.93 -10.29
N TYR A 82 5.53 3.68 -9.28
CA TYR A 82 5.49 2.43 -8.53
C TYR A 82 4.13 1.76 -8.67
N LYS A 83 4.12 0.45 -8.89
CA LYS A 83 2.93 -0.40 -8.78
C LYS A 83 2.99 -1.17 -7.48
N ILE A 84 2.05 -0.92 -6.57
CA ILE A 84 1.96 -1.60 -5.27
C ILE A 84 0.69 -2.44 -5.27
N GLY A 85 0.83 -3.75 -5.21
CA GLY A 85 -0.32 -4.64 -5.19
C GLY A 85 -0.16 -5.80 -4.23
N ARG A 86 -1.25 -6.54 -4.05
CA ARG A 86 -1.31 -7.72 -3.20
C ARG A 86 -1.37 -9.03 -3.99
N THR A 87 -0.93 -10.11 -3.36
CA THR A 87 -1.11 -11.48 -3.85
C THR A 87 -1.10 -12.48 -2.70
N ASN A 88 -1.88 -13.56 -2.80
CA ASN A 88 -1.78 -14.70 -1.89
C ASN A 88 -0.71 -15.72 -2.32
N ASN A 89 -0.20 -15.60 -3.55
CA ASN A 89 0.84 -16.47 -4.08
C ASN A 89 1.82 -15.64 -4.92
N ILE A 90 2.99 -15.35 -4.34
CA ILE A 90 3.99 -14.49 -4.96
C ILE A 90 4.60 -15.13 -6.21
N ASN A 91 4.96 -16.42 -6.16
CA ASN A 91 5.57 -17.13 -7.29
C ASN A 91 4.67 -17.11 -8.52
N ARG A 92 3.39 -17.48 -8.37
CA ARG A 92 2.42 -17.40 -9.48
C ARG A 92 2.25 -15.98 -10.00
N ARG A 93 2.30 -14.97 -9.13
CA ARG A 93 2.15 -13.57 -9.52
C ARG A 93 3.37 -13.07 -10.29
N LEU A 94 4.58 -13.51 -9.91
CA LEU A 94 5.83 -13.23 -10.62
C LEU A 94 5.90 -13.94 -11.99
N ASP A 95 5.25 -15.09 -12.15
CA ASP A 95 5.23 -15.80 -13.44
C ASP A 95 4.11 -15.30 -14.39
N SER A 96 3.00 -14.79 -13.84
CA SER A 96 1.78 -14.46 -14.62
C SER A 96 1.67 -12.99 -15.04
N TRP A 97 2.59 -12.10 -14.64
CA TRP A 97 2.40 -10.65 -14.82
C TRP A 97 2.68 -10.13 -16.25
N SER A 98 3.35 -10.92 -17.10
CA SER A 98 3.66 -10.54 -18.49
C SER A 98 2.45 -10.44 -19.44
N LYS A 99 1.22 -10.75 -18.97
CA LYS A 99 0.05 -10.92 -19.84
C LYS A 99 -1.07 -9.89 -19.72
N GLN A 100 -1.02 -8.97 -18.73
CA GLN A 100 -2.17 -8.07 -18.47
C GLN A 100 -1.97 -6.63 -18.95
N CYS A 101 -0.74 -6.12 -18.99
CA CYS A 101 -0.42 -4.78 -19.49
C CYS A 101 1.01 -4.77 -20.04
N ASN A 102 1.23 -4.14 -21.19
CA ASN A 102 2.50 -4.15 -21.91
C ASN A 102 3.55 -3.16 -21.36
N ARG A 103 3.50 -2.85 -20.05
CA ARG A 103 4.47 -1.98 -19.38
C ARG A 103 5.64 -2.79 -18.89
N GLU A 104 6.84 -2.28 -19.11
CA GLU A 104 8.05 -2.85 -18.51
C GLU A 104 8.07 -2.56 -17.00
N LEU A 105 7.88 -3.61 -16.21
CA LEU A 105 7.90 -3.58 -14.74
C LEU A 105 9.14 -4.31 -14.24
N VAL A 106 9.86 -3.69 -13.30
CA VAL A 106 10.96 -4.32 -12.60
C VAL A 106 10.54 -4.55 -11.16
N LEU A 107 10.58 -5.80 -10.70
CA LEU A 107 10.25 -6.13 -9.31
C LEU A 107 11.27 -5.46 -8.42
N ARG A 108 10.81 -4.61 -7.51
CA ARG A 108 11.68 -3.95 -6.54
C ARG A 108 11.80 -4.78 -5.28
N GLN A 109 10.68 -5.12 -4.66
CA GLN A 109 10.65 -5.86 -3.39
C GLN A 109 9.25 -6.45 -3.16
N HIS A 110 9.17 -7.47 -2.30
CA HIS A 110 7.94 -7.98 -1.73
C HIS A 110 8.01 -7.98 -0.20
N PHE A 111 6.85 -7.88 0.44
CA PHE A 111 6.66 -7.80 1.87
C PHE A 111 5.69 -8.90 2.34
N PRO A 112 5.94 -9.53 3.49
CA PRO A 112 7.11 -9.35 4.35
C PRO A 112 8.40 -9.87 3.68
N THR A 113 9.52 -9.17 3.86
CA THR A 113 10.82 -9.61 3.35
C THR A 113 11.46 -10.51 4.40
N SER A 114 11.67 -11.79 4.09
CA SER A 114 12.37 -12.71 4.99
C SER A 114 13.85 -12.32 5.05
N VAL A 115 14.27 -11.67 6.14
CA VAL A 115 15.69 -11.48 6.46
C VAL A 115 16.23 -12.76 7.09
N ALA A 116 16.37 -13.83 6.31
CA ALA A 116 17.12 -14.99 6.77
C ALA A 116 18.59 -14.57 7.00
N PRO A 117 19.18 -14.77 8.20
CA PRO A 117 20.52 -14.26 8.53
C PRO A 117 21.68 -15.00 7.84
N SER A 118 21.45 -15.83 6.82
CA SER A 118 22.50 -16.71 6.27
C SER A 118 22.35 -17.04 4.78
N SER A 119 22.11 -16.05 3.92
CA SER A 119 22.27 -16.28 2.47
C SER A 119 22.85 -15.06 1.79
N ARG A 120 24.19 -15.07 1.66
CA ARG A 120 24.98 -14.12 0.86
C ARG A 120 24.77 -14.27 -0.65
N LEU A 121 23.57 -14.66 -1.08
CA LEU A 121 23.15 -14.76 -2.47
C LEU A 121 21.79 -14.07 -2.59
N LEU A 122 21.83 -12.79 -2.97
CA LEU A 122 20.69 -11.90 -3.27
C LEU A 122 19.96 -12.28 -4.58
N THR A 123 19.95 -13.56 -4.97
CA THR A 123 19.42 -14.01 -6.26
C THR A 123 18.26 -15.00 -6.15
N THR A 124 17.95 -15.50 -4.95
CA THR A 124 16.82 -16.40 -4.76
C THR A 124 15.76 -15.71 -3.92
N PHE A 125 14.67 -15.30 -4.57
CA PHE A 125 13.43 -14.80 -3.97
C PHE A 125 12.68 -15.91 -3.20
N ALA A 126 13.39 -16.72 -2.42
CA ALA A 126 12.82 -17.78 -1.61
C ALA A 126 11.98 -17.15 -0.50
N VAL A 127 10.68 -17.09 -0.73
CA VAL A 127 9.71 -16.57 0.23
C VAL A 127 9.35 -17.71 1.17
N ASP A 128 9.53 -17.51 2.48
CA ASP A 128 9.03 -18.45 3.47
C ASP A 128 7.49 -18.41 3.43
N PRO A 129 6.81 -19.50 3.04
CA PRO A 129 5.34 -19.55 2.99
C PRO A 129 4.69 -19.28 4.36
N LYS A 130 5.45 -19.44 5.46
CA LYS A 130 4.96 -19.23 6.83
C LYS A 130 4.95 -17.77 7.25
N ILE A 131 5.67 -16.90 6.55
CA ILE A 131 5.75 -15.47 6.89
C ILE A 131 4.88 -14.70 5.91
N GLN A 132 3.69 -14.30 6.36
CA GLN A 132 2.68 -13.62 5.54
C GLN A 132 2.06 -12.44 6.31
N CYS A 133 1.62 -11.43 5.57
CA CYS A 133 0.73 -10.41 6.10
C CYS A 133 -0.63 -11.05 6.40
N VAL A 134 -1.20 -10.83 7.58
CA VAL A 134 -2.42 -11.51 8.04
C VAL A 134 -3.66 -11.12 7.21
N TYR A 135 -3.82 -9.82 6.95
CA TYR A 135 -4.96 -9.27 6.21
C TYR A 135 -4.48 -8.40 5.04
N VAL A 136 -4.13 -9.03 3.92
CA VAL A 136 -3.51 -8.30 2.79
C VAL A 136 -4.46 -7.32 2.11
N ASN A 137 -5.77 -7.58 2.11
CA ASN A 137 -6.71 -6.71 1.43
C ASN A 137 -6.86 -5.38 2.18
N ARG A 138 -6.90 -5.44 3.51
CA ARG A 138 -6.88 -4.27 4.37
C ARG A 138 -5.55 -3.53 4.30
N LEU A 139 -4.44 -4.26 4.39
CA LEU A 139 -3.10 -3.69 4.32
C LEU A 139 -2.90 -2.89 3.04
N GLU A 140 -3.21 -3.49 1.88
CA GLU A 140 -3.10 -2.82 0.58
C GLU A 140 -3.93 -1.53 0.55
N ARG A 141 -5.18 -1.57 1.04
CA ARG A 141 -6.06 -0.39 1.02
C ARG A 141 -5.52 0.75 1.89
N LEU A 142 -4.96 0.47 3.06
CA LEU A 142 -4.35 1.48 3.93
C LEU A 142 -3.13 2.12 3.24
N ILE A 143 -2.28 1.29 2.64
CA ILE A 143 -1.12 1.74 1.88
C ILE A 143 -1.56 2.62 0.69
N HIS A 144 -2.56 2.18 -0.08
CA HIS A 144 -3.07 2.94 -1.24
C HIS A 144 -3.67 4.28 -0.84
N LEU A 145 -4.39 4.35 0.28
CA LEU A 145 -4.93 5.62 0.78
C LEU A 145 -3.82 6.60 1.16
N GLU A 146 -2.83 6.17 1.92
CA GLU A 146 -1.72 7.04 2.30
C GLU A 146 -0.87 7.43 1.07
N LEU A 147 -0.57 6.50 0.18
CA LEU A 147 0.16 6.79 -1.06
C LEU A 147 -0.60 7.72 -2.01
N SER A 148 -1.93 7.72 -1.97
CA SER A 148 -2.74 8.62 -2.80
C SER A 148 -2.50 10.09 -2.49
N GLU A 149 -2.04 10.43 -1.28
CA GLU A 149 -1.69 11.80 -0.90
C GLU A 149 -0.47 12.33 -1.66
N TYR A 150 0.47 11.43 -1.99
CA TYR A 150 1.72 11.77 -2.67
C TYR A 150 1.67 11.53 -4.18
N ASN A 151 0.53 11.08 -4.69
CA ASN A 151 0.39 10.67 -6.08
C ASN A 151 0.07 11.87 -6.98
N ASP A 152 1.00 12.20 -7.87
CA ASP A 152 0.89 13.35 -8.78
C ASP A 152 0.03 13.06 -10.05
N ILE A 153 -0.58 11.87 -10.15
CA ILE A 153 -1.45 11.49 -11.28
C ILE A 153 -2.91 11.44 -10.84
N GLU A 154 -3.77 12.18 -11.54
CA GLU A 154 -5.20 11.83 -11.59
C GLU A 154 -5.34 10.46 -12.26
N GLN A 155 -5.97 9.49 -11.58
CA GLN A 155 -6.10 8.10 -12.06
C GLN A 155 -6.76 8.02 -13.46
N GLN A 156 -5.94 8.09 -14.50
CA GLN A 156 -6.35 8.04 -15.89
C GLN A 156 -6.49 6.59 -16.37
N ILE A 157 -7.25 6.43 -17.46
CA ILE A 157 -7.40 5.14 -18.14
C ILE A 157 -6.05 4.78 -18.78
N CYS A 158 -5.55 3.58 -18.50
CA CYS A 158 -4.31 3.10 -19.09
C CYS A 158 -4.48 2.97 -20.61
N LYS A 159 -3.60 3.61 -21.38
CA LYS A 159 -3.64 3.58 -22.85
C LYS A 159 -3.37 2.19 -23.45
N GLU A 160 -2.67 1.32 -22.72
CA GLU A 160 -2.28 0.00 -23.22
C GLU A 160 -3.34 -1.08 -22.98
N CYS A 161 -4.02 -1.04 -21.83
CA CYS A 161 -4.99 -2.08 -21.45
C CYS A 161 -6.43 -1.57 -21.34
N GLY A 162 -6.68 -0.26 -21.46
CA GLY A 162 -8.02 0.34 -21.34
C GLY A 162 -8.60 0.34 -19.92
N CYS A 163 -7.87 -0.15 -18.92
CA CYS A 163 -8.31 -0.22 -17.52
C CYS A 163 -7.79 0.95 -16.68
N LYS A 164 -8.53 1.31 -15.62
CA LYS A 164 -8.03 2.24 -14.59
C LYS A 164 -7.18 1.47 -13.59
N HIS A 165 -5.87 1.73 -13.58
CA HIS A 165 -4.95 1.15 -12.60
C HIS A 165 -4.94 2.01 -11.34
N LYS A 166 -5.63 1.57 -10.30
CA LYS A 166 -5.66 2.26 -9.00
C LYS A 166 -4.41 1.96 -8.17
N GLU A 167 -3.72 0.88 -8.51
CA GLU A 167 -2.51 0.41 -7.84
C GLU A 167 -1.20 1.01 -8.36
N ILE A 168 -1.25 1.95 -9.31
CA ILE A 168 -0.07 2.64 -9.86
C ILE A 168 -0.04 4.06 -9.31
N PHE A 169 1.10 4.43 -8.72
CA PHE A 169 1.33 5.71 -8.07
C PHE A 169 2.57 6.36 -8.70
N ARG A 170 2.47 7.65 -9.05
CA ARG A 170 3.58 8.46 -9.50
C ARG A 170 3.98 9.42 -8.40
N LEU A 171 5.20 9.25 -7.91
CA LEU A 171 5.75 10.05 -6.83
C LEU A 171 6.81 10.98 -7.38
N ARG A 172 6.85 12.21 -6.86
CA ARG A 172 7.97 13.12 -7.07
C ARG A 172 9.25 12.56 -6.45
N ARG A 173 10.35 12.65 -7.19
CA ARG A 173 11.67 12.21 -6.71
C ARG A 173 12.15 13.11 -5.58
N MET A 174 12.57 12.49 -4.47
CA MET A 174 12.98 13.20 -3.26
C MET A 174 14.44 13.67 -3.33
N GLN A 175 15.31 12.95 -4.06
CA GLN A 175 16.76 13.25 -4.16
C GLN A 175 17.30 12.96 -5.57
N THR A 176 18.50 13.45 -5.87
CA THR A 176 19.23 13.19 -7.13
C THR A 176 19.61 11.72 -7.35
N ARG A 177 19.51 10.85 -6.33
CA ARG A 177 19.80 9.42 -6.41
C ARG A 177 18.53 8.59 -6.57
N GLN A 178 18.53 7.69 -7.57
CA GLN A 178 17.42 6.78 -7.88
C GLN A 178 17.11 5.83 -6.70
N GLY A 179 15.83 5.70 -6.36
CA GLY A 179 15.33 4.68 -5.42
C GLY A 179 15.36 5.09 -3.95
N THR A 180 15.71 6.34 -3.65
CA THR A 180 15.64 6.91 -2.30
C THR A 180 14.20 7.07 -1.81
N GLU A 181 13.25 7.25 -2.74
CA GLU A 181 11.82 7.35 -2.48
C GLU A 181 11.26 6.02 -1.95
N PHE A 182 11.74 4.91 -2.51
CA PHE A 182 11.32 3.59 -2.08
C PHE A 182 11.77 3.30 -0.64
N GLU A 183 13.05 3.50 -0.33
CA GLU A 183 13.60 3.24 1.01
C GLU A 183 13.12 4.27 2.04
N GLY A 184 12.95 5.53 1.65
CA GLY A 184 12.62 6.63 2.56
C GLY A 184 11.12 6.78 2.85
N LEU A 185 10.25 6.37 1.92
CA LEU A 185 8.80 6.58 2.04
C LEU A 185 8.01 5.28 1.91
N ILE A 186 8.14 4.58 0.78
CA ILE A 186 7.26 3.43 0.47
C ILE A 186 7.49 2.28 1.44
N ARG A 187 8.74 1.87 1.62
CA ARG A 187 9.12 0.76 2.50
C ARG A 187 8.69 0.97 3.96
N PRO A 188 9.07 2.08 4.64
CA PRO A 188 8.66 2.30 6.02
C PRO A 188 7.14 2.43 6.16
N MET A 189 6.45 2.98 5.15
CA MET A 189 4.98 3.04 5.14
C MET A 189 4.34 1.64 5.08
N ILE A 190 4.84 0.75 4.23
CA ILE A 190 4.34 -0.64 4.14
C ILE A 190 4.60 -1.38 5.46
N GLU A 191 5.81 -1.26 6.01
CA GLU A 191 6.19 -1.90 7.27
C GLU A 191 5.34 -1.37 8.44
N LYS A 192 5.10 -0.06 8.52
CA LYS A 192 4.20 0.58 9.48
C LYS A 192 2.78 -0.01 9.40
N TRP A 193 2.15 0.00 8.22
CA TRP A 193 0.79 -0.52 8.10
C TRP A 193 0.70 -2.02 8.31
N ASN A 194 1.75 -2.77 7.95
CA ASN A 194 1.81 -4.20 8.24
C ASN A 194 1.85 -4.46 9.76
N ALA A 195 2.63 -3.67 10.51
CA ALA A 195 2.66 -3.74 11.97
C ALA A 195 1.30 -3.38 12.59
N TYR A 196 0.63 -2.35 12.06
CA TYR A 196 -0.74 -1.99 12.47
C TYR A 196 -1.70 -3.16 12.27
N VAL A 197 -1.73 -3.74 11.07
CA VAL A 197 -2.63 -4.86 10.74
C VAL A 197 -2.33 -6.08 11.59
N ALA A 198 -1.07 -6.39 11.88
CA ALA A 198 -0.70 -7.52 12.73
C ALA A 198 -1.09 -7.31 14.21
N ARG A 199 -1.07 -6.07 14.69
CA ARG A 199 -1.31 -5.73 16.10
C ARG A 199 -2.78 -5.40 16.41
N CYS A 200 -3.45 -4.68 15.52
CA CYS A 200 -4.69 -3.96 15.83
C CYS A 200 -5.93 -4.53 15.13
N CYS A 201 -5.77 -5.48 14.21
CA CYS A 201 -6.85 -6.14 13.49
C CYS A 201 -6.97 -7.60 13.94
#